data_AF-D3ECD8-F1
#
_entry.id   AF-D3ECD8-F1
#
_cell.length_a   1.000
_cell.length_b   1.000
_cell.length_c   1.000
_cell.angle_alpha   90.00
_cell.angle_beta   90.00
_cell.angle_gamma   90.00
#
_symmetry.space_group_name_H-M   'P 1'
#
loop_
_entity.id
_entity.type
_entity.pdbx_description
1 polymer ?
#
loop_
_entity_poly.entity_id
_entity_poly.type
_entity_poly.pdbx_seq_one_letter_code
_entity_poly.pdbx_strand_id
1 'polypeptide(L)'
;MKNKWGWFSLLLALMVMISACGGNDSKGNSAAGSKDDGATSSGASDAPYEVVYAYPTFDSVPADIQLVQDEINKIAKEKINVTVKLLPISNSAFANQVNLMMSSGEKLDMIAMLGNYSTQVAKGVLYPIGNIMEKNAQGIIDVLGTDYYNATKVGGVSYGVPSIRDLAQDYGFVMRKDLVDKHNIDLGQVQTFDDFENIFKIIKENEPGMAGAANLSNGSIMSTYAIHDPLGNNLGVLLNNGLDDLKVVNLFASEEYEHILRKLREWYLAGYLMKDAATSPESTNVLVSNGKAAGWMSAMKPGFEVQESRNVGMEMTAVRTLQPVAKTDTVTNVAVGVTSNSENPEKALQFMNLLYTDKEIVNLMVWGIEGKHYVKVEGQDDMIRYPDGVTSDNVGYKNYGWMHGNQFLTYVFEGDDPGIYEQMDEFNKSAAKSKALGFSFDSEPVKNEVAACNSVLEQYRRALESGILDVEKALPEFLNKLENAGIEKIIEEKQKQLDEWASENGVQ
;
A
#
# COMPACT_ATOMS: atom_id res chain seq x y z
N MET A 1 -16.70 31.41 46.86
CA MET A 1 -16.53 31.23 48.33
C MET A 1 -16.66 29.73 48.61
N LYS A 2 -15.69 28.94 49.09
CA LYS A 2 -14.36 29.15 49.68
C LYS A 2 -13.46 27.95 49.33
N ASN A 3 -12.36 28.23 48.63
CA ASN A 3 -10.96 27.91 48.93
C ASN A 3 -10.59 26.58 49.61
N LYS A 4 -9.70 25.82 48.95
CA LYS A 4 -8.56 25.14 49.57
C LYS A 4 -7.28 25.28 48.71
N TRP A 5 -6.30 25.96 49.31
CA TRP A 5 -4.84 25.90 49.11
C TRP A 5 -4.32 24.44 49.13
N GLY A 6 -3.15 24.07 48.63
CA GLY A 6 -1.91 24.71 48.13
C GLY A 6 -1.02 23.56 47.61
N TRP A 7 0.20 23.67 47.08
CA TRP A 7 1.18 24.72 46.84
C TRP A 7 2.14 24.09 45.82
N PHE A 8 2.44 24.74 44.71
CA PHE A 8 3.66 24.46 43.93
C PHE A 8 4.10 25.80 43.32
N SER A 9 4.95 26.52 44.05
CA SER A 9 5.70 27.67 43.56
C SER A 9 7.17 27.23 43.53
N LEU A 10 7.83 27.16 42.37
CA LEU A 10 8.36 28.25 41.55
C LEU A 10 9.84 28.50 41.86
N LEU A 11 10.68 28.31 40.83
CA LEU A 11 11.89 29.08 40.49
C LEU A 11 13.08 29.06 41.47
N LEU A 12 14.25 28.57 41.01
CA LEU A 12 15.30 29.47 40.49
C LEU A 12 16.46 28.69 39.83
N ALA A 13 16.78 29.09 38.62
CA ALA A 13 18.03 28.80 37.93
C ALA A 13 19.22 29.49 38.59
N LEU A 14 20.42 28.91 38.49
CA LEU A 14 21.65 29.68 38.31
C LEU A 14 22.78 28.77 37.77
N MET A 15 23.14 28.99 36.51
CA MET A 15 24.48 28.69 35.99
C MET A 15 25.48 29.63 36.66
N VAL A 16 26.74 29.21 36.82
CA VAL A 16 27.93 29.84 36.21
C VAL A 16 29.16 28.98 36.50
N MET A 17 29.99 28.93 35.46
CA MET A 17 31.28 28.27 35.22
C MET A 17 32.33 28.37 36.35
N ILE A 18 33.32 27.46 36.30
CA ILE A 18 34.78 27.78 36.31
C ILE A 18 35.59 26.57 35.81
N SER A 19 36.38 26.79 34.77
CA SER A 19 37.54 25.97 34.37
C SER A 19 38.73 26.28 35.28
N ALA A 20 39.52 25.26 35.66
CA ALA A 20 40.93 25.40 36.04
C ALA A 20 41.64 24.02 35.99
N CYS A 21 42.56 23.84 35.03
CA CYS A 21 44.02 23.63 35.19
C CYS A 21 44.45 22.22 35.68
N GLY A 22 45.43 21.51 35.12
CA GLY A 22 46.48 21.77 34.11
C GLY A 22 47.31 20.47 33.96
N GLY A 23 47.88 20.16 32.78
CA GLY A 23 49.32 20.27 32.42
C GLY A 23 50.18 19.07 32.91
N ASN A 24 51.20 18.51 32.25
CA ASN A 24 51.94 18.77 31.01
C ASN A 24 52.90 17.57 30.75
N ASP A 25 53.22 17.29 29.46
CA ASP A 25 54.43 16.67 28.86
C ASP A 25 55.15 15.43 29.47
N SER A 26 55.39 14.39 28.65
CA SER A 26 56.67 14.13 27.91
C SER A 26 56.94 12.64 27.53
N LYS A 27 57.43 12.47 26.28
CA LYS A 27 58.34 11.42 25.71
C LYS A 27 57.91 9.93 25.85
N GLY A 28 57.76 9.10 24.82
CA GLY A 28 58.49 8.97 23.56
C GLY A 28 59.31 7.67 23.57
N ASN A 29 58.96 6.66 22.76
CA ASN A 29 59.92 5.82 22.04
C ASN A 29 59.25 4.92 20.98
N SER A 30 59.79 4.96 19.78
CA SER A 30 59.47 4.10 18.63
C SER A 30 60.09 2.71 18.77
N ALA A 31 59.45 1.69 18.19
CA ALA A 31 60.14 0.57 17.53
C ALA A 31 59.20 -0.08 16.50
N ALA A 32 59.71 -0.20 15.28
CA ALA A 32 59.03 -0.72 14.11
C ALA A 32 59.33 -2.21 13.88
N GLY A 33 58.39 -2.89 13.21
CA GLY A 33 58.66 -3.93 12.22
C GLY A 33 58.55 -5.38 12.70
N SER A 34 57.52 -6.10 12.23
CA SER A 34 57.67 -6.99 11.05
C SER A 34 56.35 -7.71 10.73
N LYS A 35 56.06 -7.80 9.43
CA LYS A 35 55.09 -8.71 8.83
C LYS A 35 55.54 -10.15 9.07
N ASP A 36 54.60 -11.02 9.41
CA ASP A 36 54.66 -12.42 9.00
C ASP A 36 53.26 -12.87 8.58
N ASP A 37 53.19 -13.37 7.36
CA ASP A 37 52.02 -13.98 6.73
C ASP A 37 51.89 -15.40 7.28
N GLY A 38 50.80 -15.66 7.99
CA GLY A 38 50.47 -16.98 8.52
C GLY A 38 49.01 -17.30 8.23
N ALA A 39 48.71 -17.65 6.98
CA ALA A 39 47.46 -18.26 6.59
C ALA A 39 47.21 -19.51 7.46
N THR A 40 46.19 -19.44 8.31
CA THR A 40 45.52 -20.63 8.86
C THR A 40 44.03 -20.46 8.64
N SER A 41 43.56 -21.05 7.54
CA SER A 41 42.18 -21.42 7.35
C SER A 41 41.81 -22.49 8.38
N SER A 42 41.18 -22.06 9.46
CA SER A 42 40.35 -22.92 10.29
C SER A 42 38.91 -22.42 10.17
N GLY A 43 38.05 -23.22 9.53
CA GLY A 43 36.63 -22.93 9.38
C GLY A 43 35.97 -22.76 10.74
N ALA A 44 35.74 -21.52 11.13
CA ALA A 44 34.62 -21.19 11.98
C ALA A 44 33.37 -21.31 11.10
N SER A 45 32.45 -22.20 11.45
CA SER A 45 31.10 -22.11 10.90
C SER A 45 30.53 -20.78 11.39
N ASP A 46 30.47 -19.77 10.53
CA ASP A 46 29.84 -18.50 10.86
C ASP A 46 28.43 -18.78 11.35
N ALA A 47 28.14 -18.37 12.59
CA ALA A 47 26.81 -18.52 13.17
C ALA A 47 25.79 -17.85 12.23
N PRO A 48 24.61 -18.47 11.98
CA PRO A 48 23.63 -17.87 11.09
C PRO A 48 23.23 -16.46 11.54
N TYR A 49 23.16 -15.52 10.60
CA TYR A 49 22.64 -14.19 10.90
C TYR A 49 21.11 -14.29 11.12
N GLU A 50 20.59 -13.74 12.22
CA GLU A 50 19.14 -13.63 12.43
C GLU A 50 18.60 -12.37 11.74
N VAL A 51 17.63 -12.53 10.83
CA VAL A 51 16.89 -11.45 10.16
C VAL A 51 15.57 -11.23 10.89
N VAL A 52 15.34 -10.03 11.41
CA VAL A 52 14.06 -9.64 12.03
C VAL A 52 13.16 -8.96 11.00
N TYR A 53 12.03 -9.58 10.68
CA TYR A 53 11.08 -9.08 9.68
C TYR A 53 9.74 -8.68 10.32
N ALA A 54 9.46 -7.37 10.38
CA ALA A 54 8.20 -6.85 10.89
C ALA A 54 7.17 -6.58 9.77
N TYR A 55 5.92 -6.94 10.02
CA TYR A 55 4.82 -6.69 9.09
C TYR A 55 3.49 -6.50 9.84
N PRO A 56 2.54 -5.74 9.28
CA PRO A 56 1.23 -5.59 9.90
C PRO A 56 0.42 -6.89 9.80
N THR A 57 -0.36 -7.19 10.85
CA THR A 57 -1.42 -8.21 10.80
C THR A 57 -2.78 -7.55 11.05
N PHE A 58 -3.80 -8.06 10.37
CA PHE A 58 -5.20 -7.63 10.48
C PHE A 58 -6.03 -8.55 11.37
N ASP A 59 -5.48 -9.71 11.71
CA ASP A 59 -6.02 -10.68 12.64
C ASP A 59 -5.19 -10.72 13.94
N SER A 60 -5.52 -11.63 14.85
CA SER A 60 -4.62 -12.00 15.93
C SER A 60 -3.28 -12.51 15.39
N VAL A 61 -2.19 -12.27 16.13
CA VAL A 61 -0.90 -12.90 15.85
C VAL A 61 -1.10 -14.43 15.76
N PRO A 62 -0.63 -15.09 14.68
CA PRO A 62 -0.80 -16.53 14.52
C PRO A 62 -0.25 -17.33 15.70
N ALA A 63 -1.04 -18.27 16.23
CA ALA A 63 -0.64 -19.08 17.38
C ALA A 63 0.53 -20.02 17.04
N ASP A 64 0.56 -20.54 15.82
CA ASP A 64 1.58 -21.47 15.33
C ASP A 64 2.76 -20.75 14.62
N ILE A 65 2.94 -19.44 14.81
CA ILE A 65 4.00 -18.67 14.14
C ILE A 65 5.39 -19.25 14.38
N GLN A 66 5.68 -19.75 15.59
CA GLN A 66 6.98 -20.33 15.91
C GLN A 66 7.26 -21.59 15.07
N LEU A 67 6.25 -22.43 14.84
CA LEU A 67 6.42 -23.66 14.05
C LEU A 67 6.73 -23.33 12.58
N VAL A 68 6.03 -22.35 12.03
CA VAL A 68 6.29 -21.88 10.66
C VAL A 68 7.67 -21.24 10.57
N GLN A 69 8.03 -20.40 11.54
CA GLN A 69 9.35 -19.79 11.62
C GLN A 69 10.45 -20.84 11.68
N ASP A 70 10.28 -21.92 12.44
CA ASP A 70 11.26 -23.00 12.55
C ASP A 70 11.46 -23.73 11.21
N GLU A 71 10.41 -23.96 10.43
CA GLU A 71 10.54 -24.53 9.07
C GLU A 71 11.22 -23.57 8.09
N ILE A 72 10.83 -22.29 8.10
CA ILE A 72 11.51 -21.24 7.30
C ILE A 72 12.99 -21.20 7.65
N ASN A 73 13.34 -21.30 8.94
CA ASN A 73 14.71 -21.25 9.43
C ASN A 73 15.56 -22.43 8.99
N LYS A 74 14.98 -23.63 8.84
CA LYS A 74 15.72 -24.78 8.28
C LYS A 74 16.18 -24.49 6.86
N ILE A 75 15.26 -24.04 6.02
CA ILE A 75 15.50 -23.78 4.59
C ILE A 75 16.43 -22.58 4.42
N ALA A 76 16.15 -21.46 5.10
CA ALA A 76 16.97 -20.25 5.02
C ALA A 76 18.40 -20.48 5.55
N LYS A 77 18.57 -21.29 6.59
CA LYS A 77 19.90 -21.64 7.11
C LYS A 77 20.69 -22.48 6.13
N GLU A 78 20.06 -23.46 5.50
CA GLU A 78 20.71 -24.30 4.48
C GLU A 78 21.10 -23.49 3.24
N LYS A 79 20.19 -22.65 2.73
CA LYS A 79 20.39 -21.93 1.46
C LYS A 79 21.32 -20.73 1.58
N ILE A 80 21.18 -19.95 2.67
CA ILE A 80 21.83 -18.64 2.78
C ILE A 80 22.45 -18.39 4.16
N ASN A 81 22.53 -19.39 5.04
CA ASN A 81 23.06 -19.27 6.40
C ASN A 81 22.39 -18.13 7.22
N VAL A 82 21.05 -18.07 7.16
CA VAL A 82 20.22 -17.10 7.90
C VAL A 82 19.18 -17.83 8.74
N THR A 83 18.82 -17.23 9.87
CA THR A 83 17.58 -17.53 10.59
C THR A 83 16.69 -16.30 10.57
N VAL A 84 15.40 -16.45 10.75
CA VAL A 84 14.39 -15.42 10.61
C VAL A 84 13.57 -15.36 11.89
N LYS A 85 13.32 -14.15 12.35
CA LYS A 85 12.35 -13.84 13.39
C LYS A 85 11.21 -13.06 12.75
N LEU A 86 10.05 -13.70 12.65
CA LEU A 86 8.85 -13.05 12.14
C LEU A 86 8.21 -12.22 13.25
N LEU A 87 7.92 -10.96 12.96
CA LEU A 87 7.36 -10.00 13.91
C LEU A 87 6.05 -9.40 13.37
N PRO A 88 4.95 -10.17 13.35
CA PRO A 88 3.63 -9.61 13.06
C PRO A 88 3.23 -8.63 14.17
N ILE A 89 2.80 -7.45 13.77
CA ILE A 89 2.34 -6.41 14.68
C ILE A 89 0.94 -6.00 14.25
N SER A 90 0.00 -5.84 15.18
CA SER A 90 -1.36 -5.39 14.84
C SER A 90 -1.31 -4.10 14.01
N ASN A 91 -2.12 -4.02 12.94
CA ASN A 91 -2.11 -2.89 12.01
C ASN A 91 -2.16 -1.51 12.71
N SER A 92 -2.97 -1.35 13.75
CA SER A 92 -3.09 -0.11 14.52
C SER A 92 -1.85 0.29 15.31
N ALA A 93 -1.01 -0.67 15.69
CA ALA A 93 0.23 -0.45 16.45
C ALA A 93 1.48 -0.39 15.57
N PHE A 94 1.40 -0.87 14.33
CA PHE A 94 2.54 -1.09 13.43
C PHE A 94 3.44 0.15 13.31
N ALA A 95 2.86 1.29 12.92
CA ALA A 95 3.62 2.52 12.72
C ALA A 95 4.34 2.99 13.99
N ASN A 96 3.68 2.93 15.15
CA ASN A 96 4.26 3.37 16.42
C ASN A 96 5.37 2.42 16.89
N GLN A 97 5.17 1.10 16.75
CA GLN A 97 6.15 0.11 17.16
C GLN A 97 7.39 0.15 16.27
N VAL A 98 7.24 0.23 14.94
CA VAL A 98 8.38 0.38 14.03
C VAL A 98 9.16 1.66 14.36
N ASN A 99 8.50 2.80 14.55
CA ASN A 99 9.18 4.04 14.93
C ASN A 99 9.94 3.91 16.26
N LEU A 100 9.38 3.20 17.25
CA LEU A 100 10.05 2.96 18.53
C LEU A 100 11.29 2.06 18.36
N MET A 101 11.18 0.96 17.62
CA MET A 101 12.32 0.08 17.32
C MET A 101 13.42 0.84 16.60
N MET A 102 13.06 1.64 15.58
CA MET A 102 14.01 2.46 14.83
C MET A 102 14.73 3.47 15.74
N SER A 103 13.98 4.22 16.55
CA SER A 103 14.54 5.26 17.42
C SER A 103 15.35 4.73 18.62
N SER A 104 15.05 3.52 19.09
CA SER A 104 15.76 2.88 20.21
C SER A 104 17.00 2.09 19.78
N GLY A 105 17.21 1.92 18.46
CA GLY A 105 18.28 1.07 17.93
C GLY A 105 18.01 -0.42 18.15
N GLU A 106 16.76 -0.82 18.38
CA GLU A 106 16.40 -2.23 18.41
C GLU A 106 16.62 -2.84 17.02
N LYS A 107 17.06 -4.10 17.00
CA LYS A 107 17.30 -4.84 15.76
C LYS A 107 16.01 -5.01 14.98
N LEU A 108 16.01 -4.48 13.76
CA LEU A 108 14.94 -4.63 12.79
C LEU A 108 15.57 -4.63 11.40
N ASP A 109 15.47 -5.74 10.67
CA ASP A 109 16.16 -5.88 9.39
C ASP A 109 15.25 -5.53 8.22
N MET A 110 13.98 -5.96 8.28
CA MET A 110 13.02 -5.80 7.20
C MET A 110 11.68 -5.29 7.71
N ILE A 111 11.00 -4.49 6.88
CA ILE A 111 9.62 -4.06 7.11
C ILE A 111 8.76 -4.25 5.87
N ALA A 112 7.52 -4.71 6.06
CA ALA A 112 6.46 -4.57 5.06
C ALA A 112 5.78 -3.21 5.25
N MET A 113 5.55 -2.50 4.15
CA MET A 113 5.00 -1.15 4.10
C MET A 113 3.69 -1.16 3.31
N LEU A 114 2.68 -0.48 3.86
CA LEU A 114 1.36 -0.32 3.26
C LEU A 114 1.09 1.17 3.05
N GLY A 115 1.11 1.62 1.80
CA GLY A 115 0.79 2.99 1.41
C GLY A 115 1.72 4.08 1.95
N ASN A 116 2.90 3.71 2.47
CA ASN A 116 3.80 4.66 3.14
C ASN A 116 5.27 4.57 2.73
N TYR A 117 5.58 3.88 1.62
CA TYR A 117 6.96 3.70 1.13
C TYR A 117 7.74 5.02 1.03
N SER A 118 7.24 6.00 0.26
CA SER A 118 7.93 7.28 0.05
C SER A 118 8.14 8.05 1.37
N THR A 119 7.20 7.96 2.31
CA THR A 119 7.36 8.56 3.64
C THR A 119 8.47 7.89 4.46
N GLN A 120 8.62 6.56 4.36
CA GLN A 120 9.69 5.85 5.05
C GLN A 120 11.07 6.15 4.47
N VAL A 121 11.16 6.33 3.14
CA VAL A 121 12.38 6.81 2.48
C VAL A 121 12.76 8.20 3.00
N ALA A 122 11.81 9.16 2.98
CA ALA A 122 12.06 10.53 3.42
C ALA A 122 12.49 10.62 4.90
N LYS A 123 12.02 9.69 5.75
CA LYS A 123 12.40 9.61 7.17
C LYS A 123 13.75 8.92 7.41
N GLY A 124 14.40 8.38 6.39
CA GLY A 124 15.65 7.62 6.53
C GLY A 124 15.48 6.28 7.25
N VAL A 125 14.27 5.72 7.27
CA VAL A 125 13.98 4.42 7.90
C VAL A 125 14.53 3.27 7.05
N LEU A 126 14.62 3.46 5.74
CA LEU A 126 15.05 2.42 4.81
C LEU A 126 16.52 2.55 4.43
N TYR A 127 17.19 1.41 4.31
CA TYR A 127 18.53 1.30 3.77
C TYR A 127 18.48 1.39 2.22
N PRO A 128 19.42 2.12 1.57
CA PRO A 128 19.49 2.16 0.11
C PRO A 128 19.99 0.82 -0.44
N ILE A 129 19.08 -0.01 -0.95
CA ILE A 129 19.39 -1.38 -1.41
C ILE A 129 19.89 -1.44 -2.85
N GLY A 130 19.61 -0.42 -3.67
CA GLY A 130 19.83 -0.47 -5.12
C GLY A 130 21.22 -0.93 -5.57
N ASN A 131 22.28 -0.54 -4.85
CA ASN A 131 23.67 -0.87 -5.20
C ASN A 131 24.09 -2.30 -4.81
N ILE A 132 23.28 -3.02 -4.02
CA ILE A 132 23.58 -4.38 -3.55
C ILE A 132 22.59 -5.42 -4.06
N MET A 133 21.60 -5.02 -4.86
CA MET A 133 20.56 -5.89 -5.41
C MET A 133 21.12 -6.95 -6.37
N GLU A 134 21.94 -6.57 -7.36
CA GLU A 134 22.45 -7.53 -8.36
C GLU A 134 23.23 -8.70 -7.73
N LYS A 135 23.98 -8.43 -6.66
CA LYS A 135 24.78 -9.45 -5.96
C LYS A 135 23.93 -10.33 -5.03
N ASN A 136 22.91 -9.77 -4.38
CA ASN A 136 22.23 -10.42 -3.25
C ASN A 136 20.78 -10.83 -3.54
N ALA A 137 20.15 -10.24 -4.55
CA ALA A 137 18.72 -10.33 -4.82
C ALA A 137 18.35 -10.16 -6.31
N GLN A 138 19.21 -10.62 -7.22
CA GLN A 138 18.97 -10.54 -8.67
C GLN A 138 17.64 -11.17 -9.08
N GLY A 139 17.25 -12.27 -8.42
CA GLY A 139 16.00 -12.95 -8.72
C GLY A 139 14.77 -12.07 -8.52
N ILE A 140 14.78 -11.12 -7.58
CA ILE A 140 13.71 -10.12 -7.43
C ILE A 140 13.58 -9.26 -8.69
N ILE A 141 14.69 -8.77 -9.24
CA ILE A 141 14.68 -7.95 -10.45
C ILE A 141 14.15 -8.77 -11.63
N ASP A 142 14.59 -10.03 -11.74
CA ASP A 142 14.20 -10.92 -12.84
C ASP A 142 12.70 -11.21 -12.84
N VAL A 143 12.09 -11.44 -11.67
CA VAL A 143 10.65 -11.73 -11.57
C VAL A 143 9.77 -10.49 -11.62
N LEU A 144 10.24 -9.35 -11.10
CA LEU A 144 9.46 -8.10 -11.06
C LEU A 144 9.50 -7.36 -12.40
N GLY A 145 10.60 -7.49 -13.13
CA GLY A 145 10.88 -6.70 -14.32
C GLY A 145 11.40 -5.28 -14.00
N THR A 146 12.14 -4.72 -14.95
CA THR A 146 12.87 -3.47 -14.76
C THR A 146 11.96 -2.27 -14.51
N ASP A 147 10.82 -2.19 -15.18
CA ASP A 147 9.91 -1.04 -15.04
C ASP A 147 9.35 -0.93 -13.61
N TYR A 148 8.85 -2.04 -13.07
CA TYR A 148 8.28 -2.06 -11.72
C TYR A 148 9.34 -2.00 -10.63
N TYR A 149 10.54 -2.54 -10.86
CA TYR A 149 11.67 -2.33 -9.97
C TYR A 149 12.07 -0.85 -9.93
N ASN A 150 12.21 -0.21 -11.10
CA ASN A 150 12.57 1.21 -11.20
C ASN A 150 11.51 2.13 -10.61
N ALA A 151 10.24 1.72 -10.55
CA ALA A 151 9.17 2.49 -9.93
C ALA A 151 9.39 2.76 -8.41
N THR A 152 10.32 2.03 -7.77
CA THR A 152 10.68 2.24 -6.36
C THR A 152 11.81 3.25 -6.15
N LYS A 153 12.43 3.74 -7.22
CA LYS A 153 13.59 4.62 -7.10
C LYS A 153 13.20 6.00 -6.58
N VAL A 154 13.95 6.48 -5.60
CA VAL A 154 13.87 7.85 -5.09
C VAL A 154 15.28 8.42 -5.18
N GLY A 155 15.46 9.51 -5.93
CA GLY A 155 16.80 10.06 -6.22
C GLY A 155 17.73 9.04 -6.92
N GLY A 156 17.18 8.23 -7.83
CA GLY A 156 17.92 7.23 -8.62
C GLY A 156 18.23 5.90 -7.90
N VAL A 157 17.93 5.78 -6.60
CA VAL A 157 18.24 4.59 -5.79
C VAL A 157 16.96 3.94 -5.27
N SER A 158 16.89 2.61 -5.30
CA SER A 158 15.81 1.84 -4.68
C SER A 158 16.08 1.61 -3.19
N TYR A 159 15.05 1.75 -2.36
CA TYR A 159 15.07 1.55 -0.91
C TYR A 159 14.18 0.38 -0.46
N GLY A 160 13.50 -0.26 -1.40
CA GLY A 160 12.60 -1.37 -1.18
C GLY A 160 12.07 -1.89 -2.51
N VAL A 161 11.36 -3.01 -2.47
CA VAL A 161 10.82 -3.69 -3.65
C VAL A 161 9.32 -3.90 -3.46
N PRO A 162 8.48 -3.70 -4.48
CA PRO A 162 7.06 -3.99 -4.37
C PRO A 162 6.86 -5.50 -4.18
N SER A 163 5.83 -5.89 -3.46
CA SER A 163 5.33 -7.27 -3.55
C SER A 163 4.82 -7.53 -4.98
N ILE A 164 5.06 -8.71 -5.56
CA ILE A 164 4.41 -9.10 -6.81
C ILE A 164 3.00 -9.58 -6.48
N ARG A 165 2.03 -8.76 -6.87
CA ARG A 165 0.57 -8.89 -6.72
C ARG A 165 -0.09 -8.18 -7.89
N ASP A 166 -1.32 -7.67 -7.78
CA ASP A 166 -1.83 -6.63 -8.68
C ASP A 166 -0.96 -5.35 -8.62
N LEU A 167 -0.26 -5.01 -9.69
CA LEU A 167 0.56 -3.80 -9.80
C LEU A 167 -0.14 -2.67 -10.58
N ALA A 168 -1.27 -3.00 -11.21
CA ALA A 168 -2.18 -2.09 -11.89
C ALA A 168 -3.58 -2.17 -11.28
N GLN A 169 -4.45 -1.26 -11.68
CA GLN A 169 -5.87 -1.28 -11.32
C GLN A 169 -6.71 -0.86 -12.52
N ASP A 170 -7.79 -1.58 -12.77
CA ASP A 170 -8.93 -1.08 -13.53
C ASP A 170 -9.99 -0.54 -12.55
N TYR A 171 -11.01 0.15 -13.07
CA TYR A 171 -12.06 0.72 -12.23
C TYR A 171 -13.43 0.50 -12.83
N GLY A 172 -14.42 0.38 -11.94
CA GLY A 172 -15.78 0.07 -12.34
C GLY A 172 -16.76 0.05 -11.19
N PHE A 173 -17.88 -0.63 -11.40
CA PHE A 173 -18.93 -0.82 -10.40
C PHE A 173 -19.13 -2.30 -10.12
N VAL A 174 -19.05 -2.69 -8.85
CA VAL A 174 -19.33 -4.05 -8.38
C VAL A 174 -20.67 -4.06 -7.68
N MET A 175 -21.49 -5.07 -7.96
CA MET A 175 -22.84 -5.17 -7.46
C MET A 175 -23.28 -6.61 -7.26
N ARG A 176 -24.36 -6.76 -6.50
CA ARG A 176 -25.03 -8.02 -6.29
C ARG A 176 -25.49 -8.65 -7.61
N LYS A 177 -25.03 -9.88 -7.87
CA LYS A 177 -25.37 -10.61 -9.09
C LYS A 177 -26.87 -10.96 -9.15
N ASP A 178 -27.50 -11.26 -8.03
CA ASP A 178 -28.92 -11.58 -8.00
C ASP A 178 -29.82 -10.40 -8.43
N LEU A 179 -29.38 -9.16 -8.22
CA LEU A 179 -30.09 -7.97 -8.70
C LEU A 179 -29.93 -7.77 -10.22
N VAL A 180 -28.75 -8.09 -10.75
CA VAL A 180 -28.49 -8.09 -12.20
C VAL A 180 -29.42 -9.07 -12.89
N ASP A 181 -29.47 -10.31 -12.40
CA ASP A 181 -30.27 -11.38 -12.99
C ASP A 181 -31.78 -11.11 -12.82
N LYS A 182 -32.22 -10.66 -11.63
CA LYS A 182 -33.63 -10.38 -11.33
C LYS A 182 -34.22 -9.27 -12.22
N HIS A 183 -33.44 -8.24 -12.50
CA HIS A 183 -33.90 -7.06 -13.25
C HIS A 183 -33.41 -7.01 -14.70
N ASN A 184 -32.71 -8.05 -15.17
CA ASN A 184 -32.12 -8.14 -16.50
C ASN A 184 -31.23 -6.93 -16.83
N ILE A 185 -30.34 -6.55 -15.90
CA ILE A 185 -29.44 -5.42 -16.08
C ILE A 185 -28.36 -5.81 -17.10
N ASP A 186 -28.36 -5.16 -18.27
CA ASP A 186 -27.32 -5.37 -19.29
C ASP A 186 -26.05 -4.59 -18.94
N LEU A 187 -25.14 -5.25 -18.22
CA LEU A 187 -23.83 -4.70 -17.88
C LEU A 187 -22.98 -4.37 -19.12
N GLY A 188 -23.26 -4.98 -20.29
CA GLY A 188 -22.56 -4.68 -21.52
C GLY A 188 -22.83 -3.28 -22.09
N GLN A 189 -23.93 -2.62 -21.67
CA GLN A 189 -24.21 -1.23 -22.06
C GLN A 189 -23.54 -0.20 -21.16
N VAL A 190 -22.87 -0.62 -20.08
CA VAL A 190 -22.23 0.31 -19.14
C VAL A 190 -20.76 0.47 -19.52
N GLN A 191 -20.46 1.56 -20.23
CA GLN A 191 -19.14 1.82 -20.81
C GLN A 191 -18.46 3.05 -20.21
N THR A 192 -19.25 3.99 -19.70
CA THR A 192 -18.78 5.26 -19.14
C THR A 192 -19.26 5.45 -17.70
N PHE A 193 -18.72 6.46 -17.02
CA PHE A 193 -19.17 6.83 -15.68
C PHE A 193 -20.66 7.17 -15.65
N ASP A 194 -21.17 7.85 -16.67
CA ASP A 194 -22.57 8.27 -16.75
C ASP A 194 -23.52 7.08 -16.88
N ASP A 195 -23.08 6.01 -17.56
CA ASP A 195 -23.91 4.82 -17.80
C ASP A 195 -24.25 4.05 -16.51
N PHE A 196 -23.50 4.26 -15.41
CA PHE A 196 -23.85 3.70 -14.10
C PHE A 196 -25.25 4.17 -13.64
N GLU A 197 -25.71 5.33 -14.11
CA GLU A 197 -27.07 5.82 -13.83
C GLU A 197 -28.15 4.81 -14.26
N ASN A 198 -27.93 4.08 -15.35
CA ASN A 198 -28.88 3.09 -15.86
C ASN A 198 -29.12 1.98 -14.83
N ILE A 199 -28.05 1.53 -14.15
CA ILE A 199 -28.14 0.57 -13.06
C ILE A 199 -28.91 1.19 -11.88
N PHE A 200 -28.52 2.40 -11.46
CA PHE A 200 -29.07 3.01 -10.26
C PHE A 200 -30.56 3.33 -10.37
N LYS A 201 -31.01 3.74 -11.55
CA LYS A 201 -32.42 3.95 -11.85
C LYS A 201 -33.23 2.66 -11.69
N ILE A 202 -32.75 1.54 -12.24
CA ILE A 202 -33.41 0.23 -12.13
C ILE A 202 -33.54 -0.18 -10.66
N ILE A 203 -32.46 -0.06 -9.88
CA ILE A 203 -32.49 -0.36 -8.44
C ILE A 203 -33.49 0.54 -7.72
N LYS A 204 -33.49 1.84 -8.01
CA LYS A 204 -34.40 2.79 -7.36
C LYS A 204 -35.87 2.48 -7.61
N GLU A 205 -36.22 2.08 -8.82
CA GLU A 205 -37.59 1.79 -9.24
C GLU A 205 -38.08 0.45 -8.67
N ASN A 206 -37.20 -0.55 -8.52
CA ASN A 206 -37.60 -1.94 -8.24
C ASN A 206 -37.20 -2.47 -6.84
N GLU A 207 -36.24 -1.85 -6.15
CA GLU A 207 -35.74 -2.27 -4.82
C GLU A 207 -35.96 -1.17 -3.77
N PRO A 208 -37.20 -0.96 -3.29
CA PRO A 208 -37.51 0.13 -2.38
C PRO A 208 -36.74 0.01 -1.06
N GLY A 209 -36.01 1.06 -0.69
CA GLY A 209 -35.19 1.11 0.53
C GLY A 209 -33.73 0.75 0.33
N MET A 210 -33.34 0.37 -0.89
CA MET A 210 -31.96 0.12 -1.31
C MET A 210 -31.43 1.31 -2.13
N ALA A 211 -30.21 1.74 -1.85
CA ALA A 211 -29.47 2.67 -2.73
C ALA A 211 -28.86 1.91 -3.91
N GLY A 212 -28.68 2.59 -5.04
CA GLY A 212 -27.90 2.06 -6.17
C GLY A 212 -26.44 1.83 -5.77
N ALA A 213 -25.80 2.82 -5.15
CA ALA A 213 -24.40 2.75 -4.75
C ALA A 213 -24.15 3.25 -3.31
N ALA A 214 -23.19 2.60 -2.65
CA ALA A 214 -22.58 3.06 -1.41
C ALA A 214 -21.21 3.73 -1.66
N ASN A 215 -20.86 4.67 -0.79
CA ASN A 215 -19.51 5.24 -0.73
C ASN A 215 -18.58 4.33 0.09
N LEU A 216 -17.27 4.40 -0.18
CA LEU A 216 -16.25 3.83 0.70
C LEU A 216 -16.37 4.43 2.11
N SER A 217 -16.19 3.61 3.16
CA SER A 217 -16.10 4.08 4.53
C SER A 217 -15.02 5.16 4.66
N ASN A 218 -15.36 6.30 5.27
CA ASN A 218 -14.50 7.48 5.37
C ASN A 218 -14.00 8.03 4.00
N GLY A 219 -14.66 7.69 2.91
CA GLY A 219 -14.29 8.10 1.55
C GLY A 219 -15.48 8.63 0.76
N SER A 220 -15.33 8.58 -0.55
CA SER A 220 -16.30 8.95 -1.57
C SER A 220 -16.20 7.98 -2.74
N ILE A 221 -17.11 8.06 -3.71
CA ILE A 221 -17.00 7.30 -4.97
C ILE A 221 -15.67 7.59 -5.67
N MET A 222 -15.22 8.85 -5.68
CA MET A 222 -13.94 9.25 -6.26
C MET A 222 -12.72 8.72 -5.50
N SER A 223 -12.91 8.19 -4.29
CA SER A 223 -11.82 7.53 -3.55
C SER A 223 -11.52 6.13 -4.08
N THR A 224 -12.46 5.53 -4.82
CA THR A 224 -12.36 4.17 -5.35
C THR A 224 -12.61 4.07 -6.86
N TYR A 225 -12.80 5.20 -7.54
CA TYR A 225 -12.89 5.33 -8.99
C TYR A 225 -11.92 6.42 -9.45
N ALA A 226 -10.69 6.04 -9.80
CA ALA A 226 -9.62 7.00 -10.08
C ALA A 226 -9.42 7.22 -11.59
N ILE A 227 -9.46 8.49 -11.99
CA ILE A 227 -9.32 8.94 -13.39
C ILE A 227 -7.95 9.59 -13.68
N HIS A 228 -7.05 9.60 -12.69
CA HIS A 228 -5.82 10.39 -12.72
C HIS A 228 -4.65 9.64 -12.05
N ASP A 229 -3.44 10.08 -12.39
CA ASP A 229 -2.23 9.77 -11.61
C ASP A 229 -2.05 10.86 -10.55
N PRO A 230 -2.14 10.52 -9.25
CA PRO A 230 -1.97 11.49 -8.18
C PRO A 230 -0.53 11.98 -8.02
N LEU A 231 0.47 11.30 -8.58
CA LEU A 231 1.88 11.67 -8.34
C LEU A 231 2.18 11.80 -6.82
N GLY A 232 1.64 10.88 -6.02
CA GLY A 232 1.74 10.85 -4.56
C GLY A 232 0.69 11.64 -3.76
N ASN A 233 -0.04 12.60 -4.34
CA ASN A 233 -1.19 13.24 -3.69
C ASN A 233 -2.12 13.98 -4.67
N ASN A 234 -3.39 14.21 -4.31
CA ASN A 234 -4.35 14.86 -5.20
C ASN A 234 -4.15 16.39 -5.40
N LEU A 235 -3.04 16.98 -4.95
CA LEU A 235 -2.73 18.41 -5.09
C LEU A 235 -1.79 18.63 -6.30
N GLY A 236 -2.37 18.58 -7.50
CA GLY A 236 -1.64 18.56 -8.77
C GLY A 236 -1.48 17.13 -9.28
N VAL A 237 -2.06 16.81 -10.43
CA VAL A 237 -2.18 15.44 -10.94
C VAL A 237 -1.91 15.38 -12.44
N LEU A 238 -1.70 14.18 -12.99
CA LEU A 238 -1.85 13.93 -14.42
C LEU A 238 -3.24 13.36 -14.70
N LEU A 239 -4.00 13.99 -15.60
CA LEU A 239 -5.30 13.46 -16.05
C LEU A 239 -5.12 12.17 -16.85
N ASN A 240 -6.22 11.46 -17.10
CA ASN A 240 -6.24 10.21 -17.85
C ASN A 240 -5.19 9.19 -17.34
N ASN A 241 -5.10 9.05 -16.01
CA ASN A 241 -4.12 8.20 -15.33
C ASN A 241 -2.64 8.41 -15.78
N GLY A 242 -2.28 9.60 -16.27
CA GLY A 242 -0.93 9.92 -16.74
C GLY A 242 -0.55 9.30 -18.08
N LEU A 243 -1.53 8.89 -18.89
CA LEU A 243 -1.29 8.24 -20.19
C LEU A 243 -0.98 9.23 -21.33
N ASP A 244 -1.48 10.47 -21.24
CA ASP A 244 -1.40 11.44 -22.33
C ASP A 244 -0.08 12.22 -22.33
N ASP A 245 0.17 13.02 -21.30
CA ASP A 245 1.34 13.89 -21.15
C ASP A 245 1.77 14.02 -19.68
N LEU A 246 2.87 14.76 -19.45
CA LEU A 246 3.43 15.04 -18.12
C LEU A 246 2.99 16.41 -17.58
N LYS A 247 1.85 16.95 -18.05
CA LYS A 247 1.36 18.24 -17.58
C LYS A 247 0.59 18.09 -16.27
N VAL A 248 1.18 18.58 -15.19
CA VAL A 248 0.55 18.64 -13.88
C VAL A 248 -0.55 19.72 -13.89
N VAL A 249 -1.76 19.33 -13.51
CA VAL A 249 -2.92 20.22 -13.45
C VAL A 249 -3.67 20.12 -12.13
N ASN A 250 -4.45 21.14 -11.81
CA ASN A 250 -5.38 21.11 -10.69
C ASN A 250 -6.57 20.18 -11.03
N LEU A 251 -6.59 18.97 -10.45
CA LEU A 251 -7.71 18.02 -10.58
C LEU A 251 -9.06 18.69 -10.33
N PHE A 252 -9.15 19.45 -9.25
CA PHE A 252 -10.41 20.01 -8.76
C PHE A 252 -10.98 21.09 -9.68
N ALA A 253 -10.15 21.68 -10.54
CA ALA A 253 -10.54 22.67 -11.54
C ALA A 253 -10.71 22.07 -12.94
N SER A 254 -10.58 20.75 -13.10
CA SER A 254 -10.75 20.07 -14.39
C SER A 254 -12.23 19.93 -14.77
N GLU A 255 -12.51 19.97 -16.07
CA GLU A 255 -13.87 19.77 -16.61
C GLU A 255 -14.43 18.40 -16.24
N GLU A 256 -13.59 17.35 -16.27
CA GLU A 256 -13.96 15.99 -15.89
C GLU A 256 -14.38 15.89 -14.41
N TYR A 257 -13.66 16.56 -13.50
CA TYR A 257 -14.03 16.58 -12.09
C TYR A 257 -15.36 17.30 -11.86
N GLU A 258 -15.56 18.45 -12.50
CA GLU A 258 -16.83 19.17 -12.43
C GLU A 258 -18.00 18.32 -12.97
N HIS A 259 -17.80 17.65 -14.11
CA HIS A 259 -18.80 16.74 -14.69
C HIS A 259 -19.19 15.63 -13.72
N ILE A 260 -18.20 14.95 -13.13
CA ILE A 260 -18.47 13.89 -12.14
C ILE A 260 -19.22 14.45 -10.92
N LEU A 261 -18.83 15.62 -10.39
CA LEU A 261 -19.55 16.23 -9.26
C LEU A 261 -21.02 16.52 -9.59
N ARG A 262 -21.30 16.97 -10.81
CA ARG A 262 -22.67 17.22 -11.29
C ARG A 262 -23.47 15.93 -11.38
N LYS A 263 -22.90 14.86 -11.95
CA LYS A 263 -23.54 13.53 -11.98
C LYS A 263 -23.80 12.99 -10.57
N LEU A 264 -22.83 13.08 -9.66
CA LEU A 264 -22.99 12.67 -8.26
C LEU A 264 -24.10 13.45 -7.56
N ARG A 265 -24.21 14.76 -7.83
CA ARG A 265 -25.30 15.60 -7.33
C ARG A 265 -26.66 15.16 -7.86
N GLU A 266 -26.77 14.88 -9.17
CA GLU A 266 -27.99 14.36 -9.78
C GLU A 266 -28.41 13.04 -9.15
N TRP A 267 -27.48 12.09 -9.00
CA TRP A 267 -27.73 10.79 -8.39
C TRP A 267 -28.12 10.90 -6.92
N TYR A 268 -27.50 11.80 -6.16
CA TYR A 268 -27.88 12.06 -4.78
C TYR A 268 -29.31 12.61 -4.68
N LEU A 269 -29.66 13.59 -5.52
CA LEU A 269 -31.01 14.18 -5.55
C LEU A 269 -32.10 13.19 -6.01
N ALA A 270 -31.76 12.30 -6.94
CA ALA A 270 -32.64 11.20 -7.37
C ALA A 270 -32.77 10.10 -6.29
N GLY A 271 -31.93 10.15 -5.25
CA GLY A 271 -31.90 9.16 -4.17
C GLY A 271 -31.37 7.81 -4.62
N TYR A 272 -30.44 7.83 -5.57
CA TYR A 272 -29.64 6.68 -6.03
C TYR A 272 -28.46 6.40 -5.10
N LEU A 273 -27.93 7.43 -4.45
CA LEU A 273 -26.88 7.31 -3.46
C LEU A 273 -27.46 7.25 -2.05
N MET A 274 -26.67 6.71 -1.12
CA MET A 274 -26.98 6.71 0.30
C MET A 274 -27.22 8.14 0.84
N LYS A 275 -28.23 8.33 1.69
CA LYS A 275 -28.53 9.67 2.26
C LYS A 275 -27.42 10.18 3.18
N ASP A 276 -26.70 9.28 3.84
CA ASP A 276 -25.58 9.52 4.73
C ASP A 276 -24.22 9.26 4.06
N ALA A 277 -24.17 9.32 2.72
CA ALA A 277 -22.98 9.00 1.92
C ALA A 277 -21.69 9.73 2.34
N ALA A 278 -21.76 10.95 2.88
CA ALA A 278 -20.58 11.69 3.35
C ALA A 278 -20.16 11.38 4.80
N THR A 279 -20.97 10.63 5.55
CA THR A 279 -20.75 10.43 7.00
C THR A 279 -20.79 8.98 7.43
N SER A 280 -21.20 8.05 6.55
CA SER A 280 -21.30 6.64 6.92
C SER A 280 -19.93 6.05 7.28
N PRO A 281 -19.78 5.46 8.48
CA PRO A 281 -18.57 4.75 8.88
C PRO A 281 -18.57 3.28 8.46
N GLU A 282 -19.71 2.75 8.00
CA GLU A 282 -19.90 1.34 7.67
C GLU A 282 -19.18 0.99 6.35
N SER A 283 -18.55 -0.18 6.30
CA SER A 283 -17.86 -0.61 5.08
C SER A 283 -18.86 -1.04 3.99
N THR A 284 -18.47 -0.89 2.72
CA THR A 284 -19.33 -1.16 1.57
C THR A 284 -19.85 -2.60 1.57
N ASN A 285 -19.01 -3.56 1.94
CA ASN A 285 -19.39 -4.97 2.04
C ASN A 285 -20.47 -5.23 3.10
N VAL A 286 -20.45 -4.52 4.24
CA VAL A 286 -21.48 -4.64 5.28
C VAL A 286 -22.78 -3.94 4.84
N LEU A 287 -22.67 -2.77 4.20
CA LEU A 287 -23.83 -2.06 3.65
C LEU A 287 -24.58 -2.89 2.60
N VAL A 288 -23.85 -3.54 1.68
CA VAL A 288 -24.44 -4.38 0.63
C VAL A 288 -25.01 -5.68 1.21
N SER A 289 -24.29 -6.35 2.11
CA SER A 289 -24.79 -7.58 2.75
C SER A 289 -26.08 -7.35 3.56
N ASN A 290 -26.21 -6.18 4.18
CA ASN A 290 -27.42 -5.73 4.88
C ASN A 290 -28.52 -5.18 3.95
N GLY A 291 -28.33 -5.23 2.63
CA GLY A 291 -29.29 -4.77 1.63
C GLY A 291 -29.50 -3.26 1.60
N LYS A 292 -28.56 -2.47 2.12
CA LYS A 292 -28.63 -0.99 2.12
C LYS A 292 -28.24 -0.38 0.78
N ALA A 293 -27.34 -1.03 0.04
CA ALA A 293 -26.96 -0.65 -1.30
C ALA A 293 -26.88 -1.89 -2.21
N ALA A 294 -27.03 -1.69 -3.53
CA ALA A 294 -26.87 -2.74 -4.52
C ALA A 294 -25.39 -3.05 -4.83
N GLY A 295 -24.51 -2.06 -4.65
CA GLY A 295 -23.09 -2.15 -5.00
C GLY A 295 -22.29 -0.91 -4.61
N TRP A 296 -21.06 -0.83 -5.11
CA TRP A 296 -20.16 0.33 -4.96
C TRP A 296 -19.16 0.40 -6.12
N MET A 297 -18.58 1.59 -6.35
CA MET A 297 -17.47 1.73 -7.29
C MET A 297 -16.17 1.23 -6.66
N SER A 298 -15.33 0.54 -7.43
CA SER A 298 -14.07 -0.02 -6.92
C SER A 298 -12.94 0.01 -7.93
N ALA A 299 -11.72 0.06 -7.41
CA ALA A 299 -10.55 -0.46 -8.09
C ALA A 299 -10.64 -1.98 -8.13
N MET A 300 -10.33 -2.60 -9.26
CA MET A 300 -10.45 -4.04 -9.44
C MET A 300 -9.18 -4.64 -10.06
N LYS A 301 -9.21 -5.97 -10.14
CA LYS A 301 -8.14 -6.84 -10.63
C LYS A 301 -8.73 -8.22 -10.96
N PRO A 302 -7.99 -9.13 -11.59
CA PRO A 302 -8.40 -10.53 -11.68
C PRO A 302 -8.80 -11.13 -10.32
N GLY A 303 -9.88 -11.90 -10.30
CA GLY A 303 -10.44 -12.54 -9.09
C GLY A 303 -11.16 -11.60 -8.12
N PHE A 304 -11.32 -10.32 -8.45
CA PHE A 304 -11.98 -9.34 -7.57
C PHE A 304 -13.42 -9.73 -7.22
N GLU A 305 -14.22 -10.21 -8.17
CA GLU A 305 -15.61 -10.59 -7.95
C GLU A 305 -15.76 -11.78 -7.00
N VAL A 306 -14.87 -12.77 -7.08
CA VAL A 306 -14.85 -13.93 -6.19
C VAL A 306 -14.45 -13.50 -4.77
N GLN A 307 -13.42 -12.64 -4.67
CA GLN A 307 -13.02 -12.02 -3.41
C GLN A 307 -14.18 -11.26 -2.76
N GLU A 308 -14.84 -10.38 -3.50
CA GLU A 308 -15.96 -9.61 -2.97
C GLU A 308 -17.18 -10.47 -2.67
N SER A 309 -17.42 -11.54 -3.44
CA SER A 309 -18.48 -12.50 -3.11
C SER A 309 -18.27 -13.15 -1.75
N ARG A 310 -17.02 -13.48 -1.42
CA ARG A 310 -16.63 -14.01 -0.11
C ARG A 310 -16.77 -12.96 1.00
N ASN A 311 -16.34 -11.72 0.74
CA ASN A 311 -16.38 -10.62 1.71
C ASN A 311 -17.81 -10.15 2.04
N VAL A 312 -18.72 -10.20 1.07
CA VAL A 312 -20.13 -9.82 1.24
C VAL A 312 -20.98 -11.00 1.70
N GLY A 313 -20.59 -12.24 1.36
CA GLY A 313 -21.35 -13.46 1.66
C GLY A 313 -22.49 -13.73 0.67
N MET A 314 -22.40 -13.20 -0.55
CA MET A 314 -23.35 -13.41 -1.65
C MET A 314 -22.65 -13.24 -2.99
N GLU A 315 -23.20 -13.80 -4.06
CA GLU A 315 -22.60 -13.64 -5.39
C GLU A 315 -22.58 -12.17 -5.84
N MET A 316 -21.38 -11.69 -6.15
CA MET A 316 -21.11 -10.36 -6.68
C MET A 316 -20.64 -10.48 -8.13
N THR A 317 -20.92 -9.45 -8.92
CA THR A 317 -20.45 -9.30 -10.29
C THR A 317 -20.04 -7.84 -10.52
N ALA A 318 -19.25 -7.57 -11.54
CA ALA A 318 -18.76 -6.22 -11.80
C ALA A 318 -18.81 -5.86 -13.29
N VAL A 319 -18.88 -4.56 -13.54
CA VAL A 319 -18.63 -3.96 -14.85
C VAL A 319 -17.48 -2.96 -14.72
N ARG A 320 -16.55 -3.01 -15.67
CA ARG A 320 -15.33 -2.17 -15.71
C ARG A 320 -15.47 -1.13 -16.81
N THR A 321 -15.20 0.13 -16.50
CA THR A 321 -15.32 1.27 -17.44
C THR A 321 -13.99 1.97 -17.67
N LEU A 322 -12.99 1.76 -16.81
CA LEU A 322 -11.62 2.24 -17.01
C LEU A 322 -10.67 1.06 -17.18
N GLN A 323 -9.74 1.17 -18.12
CA GLN A 323 -8.74 0.15 -18.39
C GLN A 323 -7.71 0.01 -17.25
N PRO A 324 -7.01 -1.13 -17.17
CA PRO A 324 -5.93 -1.32 -16.19
C PRO A 324 -4.78 -0.33 -16.42
N VAL A 325 -4.42 0.43 -15.39
CA VAL A 325 -3.25 1.32 -15.41
C VAL A 325 -2.36 1.09 -14.18
N ALA A 326 -1.05 0.95 -14.41
CA ALA A 326 -0.03 0.98 -13.39
C ALA A 326 0.51 2.41 -13.19
N LYS A 327 0.56 2.84 -11.94
CA LYS A 327 1.07 4.13 -11.47
C LYS A 327 2.12 3.89 -10.38
N THR A 328 2.94 4.89 -10.05
CA THR A 328 3.93 4.74 -8.95
C THR A 328 3.25 4.28 -7.67
N ASP A 329 2.09 4.88 -7.36
CA ASP A 329 1.34 4.58 -6.14
C ASP A 329 0.79 3.14 -6.16
N THR A 330 0.26 2.64 -7.28
CA THR A 330 -0.27 1.26 -7.33
C THR A 330 0.82 0.22 -7.11
N VAL A 331 2.03 0.49 -7.62
CA VAL A 331 3.19 -0.39 -7.48
C VAL A 331 3.75 -0.33 -6.05
N THR A 332 4.00 0.87 -5.54
CA THR A 332 4.68 1.08 -4.24
C THR A 332 3.75 0.99 -3.02
N ASN A 333 2.43 0.91 -3.22
CA ASN A 333 1.46 0.79 -2.12
C ASN A 333 1.69 -0.45 -1.23
N VAL A 334 2.34 -1.49 -1.74
CA VAL A 334 2.82 -2.60 -0.91
C VAL A 334 4.25 -2.90 -1.30
N ALA A 335 5.17 -2.61 -0.38
CA ALA A 335 6.60 -2.78 -0.58
C ALA A 335 7.26 -3.42 0.64
N VAL A 336 8.32 -4.17 0.40
CA VAL A 336 9.20 -4.71 1.44
C VAL A 336 10.54 -3.98 1.34
N GLY A 337 11.02 -3.46 2.46
CA GLY A 337 12.28 -2.72 2.53
C GLY A 337 13.20 -3.29 3.59
N VAL A 338 14.51 -3.08 3.41
CA VAL A 338 15.50 -3.29 4.48
C VAL A 338 15.62 -2.00 5.28
N THR A 339 15.64 -2.08 6.60
CA THR A 339 15.74 -0.87 7.43
C THR A 339 17.17 -0.40 7.58
N SER A 340 17.35 0.88 7.87
CA SER A 340 18.65 1.48 8.19
C SER A 340 19.28 0.96 9.50
N ASN A 341 18.51 0.27 10.35
CA ASN A 341 19.00 -0.40 11.57
C ASN A 341 19.54 -1.82 11.30
N SER A 342 19.44 -2.35 10.08
CA SER A 342 19.96 -3.69 9.77
C SER A 342 21.48 -3.73 9.95
N GLU A 343 21.96 -4.68 10.75
CA GLU A 343 23.39 -4.91 10.95
C GLU A 343 24.02 -5.67 9.78
N ASN A 344 23.19 -6.31 8.93
CA ASN A 344 23.63 -7.04 7.75
C ASN A 344 22.60 -6.95 6.60
N PRO A 345 22.58 -5.82 5.87
CA PRO A 345 21.62 -5.60 4.78
C PRO A 345 21.78 -6.60 3.64
N GLU A 346 22.98 -7.14 3.38
CA GLU A 346 23.19 -8.19 2.38
C GLU A 346 22.43 -9.48 2.74
N LYS A 347 22.48 -9.92 4.01
CA LYS A 347 21.74 -11.11 4.48
C LYS A 347 20.23 -10.89 4.52
N ALA A 348 19.79 -9.70 4.91
CA ALA A 348 18.38 -9.32 4.82
C ALA A 348 17.88 -9.39 3.36
N LEU A 349 18.65 -8.86 2.40
CA LEU A 349 18.34 -8.97 0.97
C LEU A 349 18.30 -10.41 0.47
N GLN A 350 19.24 -11.26 0.90
CA GLN A 350 19.25 -12.67 0.50
C GLN A 350 17.99 -13.39 0.96
N PHE A 351 17.52 -13.13 2.19
CA PHE A 351 16.24 -13.67 2.65
C PHE A 351 15.06 -13.07 1.89
N MET A 352 15.07 -11.75 1.66
CA MET A 352 14.06 -11.09 0.83
C MET A 352 13.99 -11.75 -0.55
N ASN A 353 15.11 -12.07 -1.20
CA ASN A 353 15.13 -12.75 -2.49
C ASN A 353 14.44 -14.12 -2.46
N LEU A 354 14.54 -14.88 -1.36
CA LEU A 354 13.80 -16.13 -1.21
C LEU A 354 12.28 -15.90 -1.19
N LEU A 355 11.79 -14.80 -0.59
CA LEU A 355 10.37 -14.43 -0.63
C LEU A 355 9.85 -14.13 -2.05
N TYR A 356 10.73 -13.98 -3.05
CA TYR A 356 10.35 -13.71 -4.44
C TYR A 356 10.61 -14.88 -5.39
N THR A 357 11.46 -15.83 -4.99
CA THR A 357 12.01 -16.88 -5.88
C THR A 357 11.81 -18.29 -5.37
N ASP A 358 11.46 -18.46 -4.10
CA ASP A 358 11.41 -19.76 -3.44
C ASP A 358 9.99 -20.13 -3.05
N LYS A 359 9.39 -21.04 -3.82
CA LYS A 359 8.00 -21.49 -3.64
C LYS A 359 7.75 -22.10 -2.26
N GLU A 360 8.73 -22.79 -1.67
CA GLU A 360 8.57 -23.42 -0.36
C GLU A 360 8.54 -22.38 0.77
N ILE A 361 9.49 -21.44 0.75
CA ILE A 361 9.54 -20.31 1.70
C ILE A 361 8.27 -19.47 1.61
N VAL A 362 7.82 -19.15 0.39
CA VAL A 362 6.62 -18.34 0.18
C VAL A 362 5.37 -19.04 0.69
N ASN A 363 5.21 -20.34 0.43
CA ASN A 363 4.06 -21.09 0.94
C ASN A 363 4.09 -21.30 2.45
N LEU A 364 5.27 -21.49 3.06
CA LEU A 364 5.39 -21.47 4.53
C LEU A 364 4.98 -20.10 5.08
N MET A 365 5.46 -19.00 4.49
CA MET A 365 5.15 -17.65 4.93
C MET A 365 3.64 -17.35 4.90
N VAL A 366 2.94 -17.83 3.87
CA VAL A 366 1.53 -17.49 3.60
C VAL A 366 0.56 -18.50 4.20
N TRP A 367 0.76 -19.77 3.91
CA TRP A 367 -0.16 -20.86 4.26
C TRP A 367 0.33 -21.71 5.43
N GLY A 368 1.61 -21.66 5.77
CA GLY A 368 2.19 -22.45 6.86
C GLY A 368 2.51 -23.88 6.43
N ILE A 369 2.20 -24.87 7.28
CA ILE A 369 2.69 -26.24 7.15
C ILE A 369 1.58 -27.14 6.60
N GLU A 370 1.88 -27.88 5.53
CA GLU A 370 0.97 -28.88 4.94
C GLU A 370 0.60 -29.97 5.96
N GLY A 371 -0.66 -30.40 5.96
CA GLY A 371 -1.21 -31.36 6.91
C GLY A 371 -1.60 -30.76 8.27
N LYS A 372 -1.21 -29.51 8.55
CA LYS A 372 -1.58 -28.79 9.78
C LYS A 372 -2.40 -27.54 9.51
N HIS A 373 -1.92 -26.65 8.65
CA HIS A 373 -2.57 -25.37 8.35
C HIS A 373 -3.38 -25.43 7.04
N TYR A 374 -2.94 -26.25 6.08
CA TYR A 374 -3.66 -26.54 4.84
C TYR A 374 -3.42 -28.00 4.42
N VAL A 375 -4.24 -28.49 3.48
CA VAL A 375 -3.99 -29.71 2.71
C VAL A 375 -4.19 -29.42 1.23
N LYS A 376 -3.51 -30.16 0.35
CA LYS A 376 -3.75 -30.08 -1.09
C LYS A 376 -5.12 -30.64 -1.45
N VAL A 377 -5.75 -30.06 -2.47
CA VAL A 377 -6.95 -30.62 -3.08
C VAL A 377 -6.53 -31.79 -3.98
N GLU A 378 -7.23 -32.91 -3.86
CA GLU A 378 -6.89 -34.12 -4.61
C GLU A 378 -6.93 -33.86 -6.13
N GLY A 379 -5.84 -34.19 -6.82
CA GLY A 379 -5.71 -34.00 -8.26
C GLY A 379 -5.38 -32.56 -8.70
N GLN A 380 -5.16 -31.63 -7.76
CA GLN A 380 -4.79 -30.24 -8.05
C GLN A 380 -3.60 -29.82 -7.18
N ASP A 381 -2.37 -30.01 -7.68
CA ASP A 381 -1.14 -29.86 -6.88
C ASP A 381 -0.91 -28.46 -6.29
N ASP A 382 -1.44 -27.43 -6.95
CA ASP A 382 -1.31 -26.02 -6.55
C ASP A 382 -2.58 -25.43 -5.94
N MET A 383 -3.60 -26.26 -5.72
CA MET A 383 -4.83 -25.88 -5.03
C MET A 383 -4.85 -26.46 -3.62
N ILE A 384 -5.20 -25.64 -2.65
CA ILE A 384 -5.24 -26.03 -1.24
C ILE A 384 -6.58 -25.71 -0.60
N ARG A 385 -6.86 -26.37 0.51
CA ARG A 385 -8.01 -26.09 1.38
C ARG A 385 -7.60 -26.25 2.84
N TYR A 386 -8.45 -25.81 3.75
CA TYR A 386 -8.26 -26.14 5.16
C TYR A 386 -8.44 -27.65 5.40
N PRO A 387 -7.70 -28.23 6.37
CA PRO A 387 -7.97 -29.59 6.83
C PRO A 387 -9.40 -29.75 7.34
N ASP A 388 -9.89 -30.98 7.40
CA ASP A 388 -11.26 -31.26 7.83
C ASP A 388 -11.50 -30.75 9.27
N GLY A 389 -12.54 -29.93 9.46
CA GLY A 389 -12.87 -29.29 10.75
C GLY A 389 -12.08 -28.01 11.06
N VAL A 390 -11.15 -27.61 10.19
CA VAL A 390 -10.41 -26.35 10.27
C VAL A 390 -11.07 -25.30 9.36
N THR A 391 -11.11 -24.06 9.82
CA THR A 391 -11.65 -22.90 9.12
C THR A 391 -10.69 -21.72 9.23
N SER A 392 -10.98 -20.63 8.51
CA SER A 392 -10.25 -19.36 8.64
C SER A 392 -10.21 -18.77 10.05
N ASP A 393 -11.15 -19.20 10.91
CA ASP A 393 -11.34 -18.65 12.25
C ASP A 393 -10.56 -19.43 13.31
N ASN A 394 -10.23 -20.70 13.04
CA ASN A 394 -9.57 -21.57 14.00
C ASN A 394 -8.23 -22.15 13.51
N VAL A 395 -7.84 -21.89 12.26
CA VAL A 395 -6.53 -22.30 11.75
C VAL A 395 -5.42 -21.64 12.57
N GLY A 396 -4.45 -22.44 13.04
CA GLY A 396 -3.38 -21.96 13.92
C GLY A 396 -2.41 -20.98 13.24
N TYR A 397 -2.39 -20.96 11.91
CA TYR A 397 -1.62 -20.03 11.11
C TYR A 397 -2.34 -19.65 9.81
N LYS A 398 -2.40 -18.34 9.54
CA LYS A 398 -2.78 -17.76 8.25
C LYS A 398 -2.05 -16.44 8.07
N ASN A 399 -1.73 -16.09 6.84
CA ASN A 399 -1.11 -14.83 6.50
C ASN A 399 -1.53 -14.36 5.09
N TYR A 400 -1.08 -13.18 4.68
CA TYR A 400 -1.53 -12.50 3.48
C TYR A 400 -0.49 -12.57 2.36
N GLY A 401 -0.78 -13.34 1.30
CA GLY A 401 0.16 -13.55 0.19
C GLY A 401 0.58 -12.27 -0.54
N TRP A 402 -0.30 -11.27 -0.59
CA TRP A 402 -0.07 -10.00 -1.27
C TRP A 402 0.98 -9.10 -0.59
N MET A 403 1.43 -9.41 0.64
CA MET A 403 2.25 -8.51 1.46
C MET A 403 3.76 -8.77 1.45
N HIS A 404 4.19 -10.02 1.21
CA HIS A 404 5.51 -10.48 1.65
C HIS A 404 6.57 -10.63 0.57
N GLY A 405 6.17 -10.67 -0.70
CA GLY A 405 7.09 -10.94 -1.79
C GLY A 405 6.34 -11.30 -3.04
N ASN A 406 6.66 -12.45 -3.64
CA ASN A 406 5.99 -12.91 -4.85
C ASN A 406 4.75 -13.77 -4.54
N GLN A 407 3.57 -13.14 -4.58
CA GLN A 407 2.30 -13.84 -4.35
C GLN A 407 2.06 -14.95 -5.37
N PHE A 408 2.60 -14.85 -6.59
CA PHE A 408 2.34 -15.80 -7.66
C PHE A 408 3.01 -17.16 -7.44
N LEU A 409 3.88 -17.27 -6.43
CA LEU A 409 4.44 -18.54 -5.98
C LEU A 409 3.57 -19.24 -4.93
N THR A 410 2.57 -18.57 -4.38
CA THR A 410 1.68 -19.18 -3.38
C THR A 410 0.72 -20.18 -4.01
N TYR A 411 0.24 -21.15 -3.23
CA TYR A 411 -0.87 -21.99 -3.62
C TYR A 411 -2.17 -21.19 -3.70
N VAL A 412 -3.07 -21.61 -4.59
CA VAL A 412 -4.42 -21.06 -4.74
C VAL A 412 -5.35 -21.73 -3.74
N PHE A 413 -6.26 -20.97 -3.14
CA PHE A 413 -7.23 -21.51 -2.20
C PHE A 413 -8.48 -22.03 -2.92
N GLU A 414 -9.02 -23.16 -2.46
CA GLU A 414 -10.21 -23.78 -3.04
C GLU A 414 -11.38 -22.79 -3.11
N GLY A 415 -11.95 -22.66 -4.31
CA GLY A 415 -13.00 -21.69 -4.63
C GLY A 415 -12.51 -20.49 -5.44
N ASP A 416 -11.21 -20.21 -5.46
CA ASP A 416 -10.61 -19.26 -6.39
C ASP A 416 -10.30 -19.93 -7.75
N ASP A 417 -10.09 -19.11 -8.78
CA ASP A 417 -9.69 -19.60 -10.10
C ASP A 417 -8.28 -20.22 -10.02
N PRO A 418 -8.06 -21.49 -10.43
CA PRO A 418 -6.73 -22.10 -10.41
C PRO A 418 -5.67 -21.32 -11.19
N GLY A 419 -6.07 -20.59 -12.24
CA GLY A 419 -5.19 -19.76 -13.07
C GLY A 419 -5.09 -18.31 -12.60
N ILE A 420 -5.53 -17.97 -11.39
CA ILE A 420 -5.62 -16.58 -10.91
C ILE A 420 -4.29 -15.83 -10.97
N TYR A 421 -3.17 -16.49 -10.67
CA TYR A 421 -1.86 -15.85 -10.68
C TYR A 421 -1.31 -15.65 -12.09
N GLU A 422 -1.64 -16.53 -13.03
CA GLU A 422 -1.33 -16.35 -14.46
C GLU A 422 -2.12 -15.17 -15.03
N GLN A 423 -3.42 -15.09 -14.70
CA GLN A 423 -4.26 -13.94 -15.06
C GLN A 423 -3.74 -12.63 -14.46
N MET A 424 -3.26 -12.65 -13.20
CA MET A 424 -2.70 -11.47 -12.55
C MET A 424 -1.37 -11.04 -13.17
N ASP A 425 -0.52 -11.98 -13.55
CA ASP A 425 0.73 -11.71 -14.23
C ASP A 425 0.48 -11.12 -15.63
N GLU A 426 -0.46 -11.68 -16.39
CA GLU A 426 -0.91 -11.13 -17.67
C GLU A 426 -1.52 -9.74 -17.51
N PHE A 427 -2.35 -9.52 -16.48
CA PHE A 427 -2.93 -8.22 -16.16
C PHE A 427 -1.85 -7.18 -15.87
N ASN A 428 -0.83 -7.51 -15.09
CA ASN A 428 0.29 -6.62 -14.80
C ASN A 428 1.14 -6.30 -16.04
N LYS A 429 1.38 -7.30 -16.90
CA LYS A 429 2.18 -7.15 -18.12
C LYS A 429 1.45 -6.36 -19.21
N SER A 430 0.13 -6.51 -19.29
CA SER A 430 -0.72 -5.86 -20.29
C SER A 430 -1.22 -4.47 -19.88
N ALA A 431 -1.17 -4.14 -18.59
CA ALA A 431 -1.59 -2.84 -18.09
C ALA A 431 -0.86 -1.69 -18.78
N ALA A 432 -1.60 -0.64 -19.10
CA ALA A 432 -1.00 0.62 -19.51
C ALA A 432 -0.18 1.19 -18.33
N LYS A 433 0.85 1.97 -18.63
CA LYS A 433 1.73 2.57 -17.61
C LYS A 433 1.60 4.07 -17.71
N SER A 434 1.38 4.72 -16.56
CA SER A 434 1.54 6.17 -16.47
C SER A 434 2.92 6.57 -16.99
N LYS A 435 3.00 7.66 -17.75
CA LYS A 435 4.27 8.24 -18.18
C LYS A 435 5.15 8.64 -16.99
N ALA A 436 4.53 8.92 -15.84
CA ALA A 436 5.22 9.26 -14.60
C ALA A 436 5.49 8.03 -13.70
N LEU A 437 5.41 6.81 -14.22
CA LEU A 437 5.71 5.60 -13.44
C LEU A 437 7.14 5.64 -12.89
N GLY A 438 7.27 5.70 -11.56
CA GLY A 438 8.51 5.86 -10.83
C GLY A 438 8.83 7.28 -10.37
N PHE A 439 7.97 8.26 -10.69
CA PHE A 439 8.04 9.59 -10.09
C PHE A 439 7.48 9.57 -8.66
N SER A 440 8.21 10.18 -7.72
CA SER A 440 7.75 10.43 -6.35
C SER A 440 7.95 11.89 -6.01
N PHE A 441 6.86 12.58 -5.67
CA PHE A 441 6.89 14.00 -5.31
C PHE A 441 7.52 14.24 -3.93
N ASP A 442 8.49 15.15 -3.86
CA ASP A 442 8.98 15.70 -2.60
C ASP A 442 8.18 16.95 -2.21
N SER A 443 7.33 16.79 -1.20
CA SER A 443 6.48 17.87 -0.71
C SER A 443 7.18 18.84 0.27
N GLU A 444 8.39 18.55 0.73
CA GLU A 444 9.06 19.37 1.75
C GLU A 444 9.18 20.86 1.37
N PRO A 445 9.51 21.23 0.11
CA PRO A 445 9.58 22.64 -0.31
C PRO A 445 8.25 23.41 -0.19
N VAL A 446 7.11 22.71 -0.23
CA VAL A 446 5.75 23.28 -0.22
C VAL A 446 4.88 22.71 0.91
N LYS A 447 5.50 22.22 1.99
CA LYS A 447 4.80 21.49 3.06
C LYS A 447 3.67 22.29 3.72
N ASN A 448 3.83 23.61 3.83
CA ASN A 448 2.84 24.48 4.47
C ASN A 448 1.61 24.63 3.58
N GLU A 449 1.81 24.84 2.28
CA GLU A 449 0.76 24.87 1.26
C GLU A 449 0.03 23.53 1.18
N VAL A 450 0.76 22.41 1.20
CA VAL A 450 0.18 21.05 1.23
C VAL A 450 -0.73 20.88 2.45
N ALA A 451 -0.26 21.25 3.64
CA ALA A 451 -1.05 21.17 4.87
C ALA A 451 -2.31 22.07 4.82
N ALA A 452 -2.19 23.29 4.30
CA ALA A 452 -3.30 24.22 4.13
C ALA A 452 -4.34 23.68 3.13
N CYS A 453 -3.89 23.19 1.98
CA CYS A 453 -4.78 22.62 0.95
C CYS A 453 -5.48 21.35 1.47
N ASN A 454 -4.78 20.45 2.18
CA ASN A 454 -5.39 19.27 2.80
C ASN A 454 -6.50 19.65 3.79
N SER A 455 -6.31 20.71 4.57
CA SER A 455 -7.36 21.23 5.47
C SER A 455 -8.60 21.71 4.71
N VAL A 456 -8.44 22.23 3.50
CA VAL A 456 -9.55 22.60 2.61
C VAL A 456 -10.20 21.33 2.02
N LEU A 457 -9.41 20.34 1.59
CA LEU A 457 -9.95 19.07 1.09
C LEU A 457 -10.83 18.38 2.15
N GLU A 458 -10.40 18.31 3.40
CA GLU A 458 -11.15 17.72 4.51
C GLU A 458 -12.52 18.39 4.73
N GLN A 459 -12.62 19.70 4.47
CA GLN A 459 -13.85 20.47 4.67
C GLN A 459 -14.88 20.27 3.54
N TYR A 460 -14.43 20.17 2.28
CA TYR A 460 -15.31 20.24 1.11
C TYR A 460 -15.43 18.92 0.37
N ARG A 461 -14.32 18.21 0.19
CA ARG A 461 -14.17 17.16 -0.82
C ARG A 461 -15.23 16.08 -0.67
N ARG A 462 -15.38 15.53 0.54
CA ARG A 462 -16.31 14.42 0.77
C ARG A 462 -17.77 14.81 0.54
N ALA A 463 -18.15 16.03 0.91
CA ALA A 463 -19.53 16.49 0.76
C ALA A 463 -19.87 16.83 -0.72
N LEU A 464 -18.90 17.36 -1.47
CA LEU A 464 -18.98 17.52 -2.93
C LEU A 464 -19.06 16.16 -3.63
N GLU A 465 -18.10 15.27 -3.37
CA GLU A 465 -17.98 13.94 -3.99
C GLU A 465 -19.04 12.92 -3.52
N SER A 466 -19.95 13.33 -2.64
CA SER A 466 -21.15 12.56 -2.27
C SER A 466 -22.43 13.16 -2.86
N GLY A 467 -22.32 14.25 -3.64
CA GLY A 467 -23.47 14.96 -4.21
C GLY A 467 -24.32 15.73 -3.19
N ILE A 468 -23.86 15.90 -1.95
CA ILE A 468 -24.64 16.57 -0.89
C ILE A 468 -24.68 18.07 -1.11
N LEU A 469 -23.54 18.67 -1.46
CA LEU A 469 -23.43 20.10 -1.69
C LEU A 469 -23.91 20.47 -3.09
N ASP A 470 -24.42 21.70 -3.20
CA ASP A 470 -24.77 22.33 -4.47
C ASP A 470 -23.49 22.73 -5.21
N VAL A 471 -23.20 22.05 -6.32
CA VAL A 471 -21.95 22.20 -7.09
C VAL A 471 -21.74 23.64 -7.54
N GLU A 472 -22.80 24.33 -7.98
CA GLU A 472 -22.74 25.72 -8.47
C GLU A 472 -22.25 26.72 -7.43
N LYS A 473 -22.40 26.40 -6.14
CA LYS A 473 -21.99 27.27 -5.03
C LYS A 473 -20.71 26.77 -4.37
N ALA A 474 -20.68 25.47 -4.08
CA ALA A 474 -19.61 24.88 -3.27
C ALA A 474 -18.32 24.67 -4.06
N LEU A 475 -18.38 24.35 -5.36
CA LEU A 475 -17.17 24.15 -6.16
C LEU A 475 -16.39 25.47 -6.36
N PRO A 476 -17.01 26.61 -6.73
CA PRO A 476 -16.28 27.88 -6.82
C PRO A 476 -15.68 28.32 -5.48
N GLU A 477 -16.39 28.13 -4.37
CA GLU A 477 -15.87 28.43 -3.03
C GLU A 477 -14.68 27.53 -2.68
N PHE A 478 -14.79 26.25 -2.96
CA PHE A 478 -13.74 25.26 -2.74
C PHE A 478 -12.48 25.60 -3.54
N LEU A 479 -12.63 25.91 -4.83
CA LEU A 479 -11.51 26.31 -5.71
C LEU A 479 -10.82 27.58 -5.20
N ASN A 480 -11.60 28.62 -4.83
CA ASN A 480 -11.01 29.84 -4.29
C ASN A 480 -10.26 29.60 -2.98
N LYS A 481 -10.75 28.69 -2.12
CA LYS A 481 -10.04 28.31 -0.89
C LYS A 481 -8.75 27.54 -1.17
N LEU A 482 -8.73 26.65 -2.16
CA LEU A 482 -7.51 25.96 -2.58
C LEU A 482 -6.48 26.93 -3.17
N GLU A 483 -6.92 27.86 -4.01
CA GLU A 483 -6.08 28.93 -4.56
C GLU A 483 -5.44 29.76 -3.43
N ASN A 484 -6.25 30.24 -2.49
CA ASN A 484 -5.77 30.99 -1.31
C ASN A 484 -4.85 30.15 -0.40
N ALA A 485 -5.04 28.83 -0.36
CA ALA A 485 -4.18 27.90 0.38
C ALA A 485 -2.86 27.58 -0.34
N GLY A 486 -2.71 28.03 -1.60
CA GLY A 486 -1.47 27.93 -2.36
C GLY A 486 -1.35 26.72 -3.27
N ILE A 487 -2.46 26.15 -3.77
CA ILE A 487 -2.42 24.97 -4.64
C ILE A 487 -1.55 25.16 -5.89
N GLU A 488 -1.53 26.37 -6.48
CA GLU A 488 -0.72 26.67 -7.66
C GLU A 488 0.78 26.51 -7.39
N LYS A 489 1.27 26.87 -6.19
CA LYS A 489 2.68 26.66 -5.84
C LYS A 489 3.03 25.18 -5.75
N ILE A 490 2.10 24.35 -5.29
CA ILE A 490 2.29 22.90 -5.22
C ILE A 490 2.36 22.33 -6.64
N ILE A 491 1.49 22.78 -7.54
CA ILE A 491 1.47 22.37 -8.95
C ILE A 491 2.78 22.77 -9.65
N GLU A 492 3.24 24.01 -9.47
CA GLU A 492 4.49 24.51 -10.04
C GLU A 492 5.71 23.71 -9.55
N GLU A 493 5.81 23.46 -8.24
CA GLU A 493 6.92 22.67 -7.69
C GLU A 493 6.85 21.21 -8.14
N LYS A 494 5.65 20.62 -8.19
CA LYS A 494 5.46 19.24 -8.65
C LYS A 494 5.81 19.11 -10.15
N GLN A 495 5.42 20.06 -10.98
CA GLN A 495 5.79 20.08 -12.41
C GLN A 495 7.31 20.17 -12.57
N LYS A 496 7.97 21.08 -11.84
CA LYS A 496 9.42 21.22 -11.88
C LYS A 496 10.13 19.90 -11.54
N GLN A 497 9.74 19.25 -10.45
CA GLN A 497 10.32 17.96 -10.06
C GLN A 497 10.03 16.86 -11.08
N LEU A 498 8.83 16.85 -11.67
CA LEU A 498 8.46 15.89 -12.70
C LEU A 498 9.28 16.08 -13.98
N ASP A 499 9.52 17.33 -14.39
CA ASP A 499 10.36 17.66 -15.55
C ASP A 499 11.82 17.25 -15.34
N GLU A 500 12.37 17.51 -14.14
CA GLU A 500 13.71 17.07 -13.74
C GLU A 500 13.81 15.54 -13.78
N TRP A 501 12.85 14.83 -13.17
CA TRP A 501 12.79 13.38 -13.18
C TRP A 501 12.66 12.81 -14.60
N ALA A 502 11.81 13.40 -15.45
CA ALA A 502 11.60 12.94 -16.83
C ALA A 502 12.88 13.08 -17.66
N SER A 503 13.59 14.21 -17.50
CA SER A 503 14.90 14.44 -18.14
C SER A 503 15.94 13.41 -17.71
N GLU A 504 16.04 13.10 -16.42
CA GLU A 504 16.97 12.10 -15.88
C GLU A 504 16.68 10.67 -16.35
N ASN A 505 15.40 10.36 -16.60
CA ASN A 505 14.95 9.01 -16.97
C ASN A 505 14.64 8.86 -18.47
N GLY A 506 14.86 9.90 -19.28
CA GLY A 506 14.62 9.87 -20.73
C GLY A 506 13.15 9.73 -21.13
N VAL A 507 12.23 10.23 -20.30
CA VAL A 507 10.78 10.23 -20.54
C VAL A 507 10.40 11.50 -21.31
N GLN A 508 9.51 11.37 -22.32
CA GLN A 508 9.03 12.46 -23.17
C GLN A 508 7.53 12.71 -23.06
#